data_AF-A0A4Q5RFV6-F1
#
_entry.id   AF-A0A4Q5RFV6-F1
#
_cell.length_a   1.000
_cell.length_b   1.000
_cell.length_c   1.000
_cell.angle_alpha   90.00
_cell.angle_beta   90.00
_cell.angle_gamma   90.00
#
_symmetry.space_group_name_H-M   'P 1'
#
loop_
_entity.id
_entity.type
_entity.pdbx_description
1 polymer ?
#
loop_
_entity_poly.entity_id
_entity_poly.type
_entity_poly.pdbx_seq_one_letter_code
_entity_poly.pdbx_strand_id
1 'polypeptide(L)'
;MGIKRIYELSQVHPEYMNSILGKNGIWLLQKAKGIDDSPIIPYQEQKSIGTQTTFKNDSIDLAAINDLLTSMVMELAFELRQKKKQTACVTVTVRYSTREDVTKQATIPYTALDGPLIKKVKELFKAAYQKRLLIRLVGVRLSNLVNGFEQIDLYAESEEQYSLCQAMDKIRRRFGPDSIKLASGININL
;
A
#
# COMPACT_ATOMS: atom_id res chain seq x y z
N MET A 1 -26.29 6.60 21.04
CA MET A 1 -26.16 5.67 22.17
C MET A 1 -25.76 6.34 23.48
N GLY A 2 -25.03 7.47 23.52
CA GLY A 2 -24.82 8.22 24.77
C GLY A 2 -23.94 7.55 25.84
N ILE A 3 -23.53 6.30 25.60
CA ILE A 3 -22.63 5.50 26.43
C ILE A 3 -21.24 6.16 26.39
N LYS A 4 -20.73 6.55 27.56
CA LYS A 4 -19.41 7.18 27.72
C LYS A 4 -18.43 6.29 28.48
N ARG A 5 -18.93 5.29 29.22
CA ARG A 5 -18.13 4.42 30.09
C ARG A 5 -18.24 2.96 29.67
N ILE A 6 -17.14 2.21 29.86
CA ILE A 6 -17.09 0.76 29.57
C ILE A 6 -18.11 -0.01 30.42
N TYR A 7 -18.31 0.40 31.69
CA TYR A 7 -19.34 -0.18 32.56
C TYR A 7 -20.74 -0.04 31.98
N GLU A 8 -21.09 1.12 31.42
CA GLU A 8 -22.42 1.34 30.82
C GLU A 8 -22.60 0.45 29.59
N LEU A 9 -21.54 0.30 28.79
CA LEU A 9 -21.52 -0.57 27.63
C LEU A 9 -21.70 -2.05 28.00
N SER A 10 -21.12 -2.51 29.10
CA SER A 10 -21.19 -3.92 29.52
C SER A 10 -22.59 -4.34 30.00
N GLN A 11 -23.45 -3.38 30.37
CA GLN A 11 -24.83 -3.61 30.79
C GLN A 11 -25.83 -3.63 29.63
N VAL A 12 -25.40 -3.30 28.40
CA VAL A 12 -26.30 -3.26 27.23
C VAL A 12 -26.73 -4.67 26.81
N HIS A 13 -28.01 -4.82 26.45
CA HIS A 13 -28.53 -6.10 25.96
C HIS A 13 -27.86 -6.49 24.61
N PRO A 14 -27.39 -7.74 24.45
CA PRO A 14 -26.70 -8.17 23.23
C PRO A 14 -27.49 -7.94 21.94
N GLU A 15 -28.81 -8.15 21.97
CA GLU A 15 -29.68 -7.93 20.82
C GLU A 15 -29.72 -6.47 20.38
N TYR A 16 -29.67 -5.53 21.33
CA TYR A 16 -29.64 -4.10 21.05
C TYR A 16 -28.29 -3.69 20.46
N MET A 17 -27.18 -4.30 20.90
CA MET A 17 -25.89 -4.08 20.26
C MET A 17 -25.82 -4.67 18.85
N ASN A 18 -26.40 -5.85 18.64
CA ASN A 18 -26.41 -6.49 17.34
C ASN A 18 -27.30 -5.74 16.33
N SER A 19 -28.42 -5.15 16.76
CA SER A 19 -29.27 -4.37 15.86
C SER A 19 -28.61 -3.07 15.37
N ILE A 20 -27.71 -2.50 16.17
CA ILE A 20 -27.08 -1.20 15.86
C ILE A 20 -25.71 -1.36 15.20
N LEU A 21 -24.89 -2.29 15.68
CA LEU A 21 -23.51 -2.48 15.19
C LEU A 21 -23.26 -3.88 14.59
N GLY A 22 -24.30 -4.72 14.48
CA GLY A 22 -24.15 -6.09 13.98
C GLY A 22 -23.21 -6.93 14.85
N LYS A 23 -22.46 -7.82 14.18
CA LYS A 23 -21.42 -8.65 14.83
C LYS A 23 -20.40 -7.83 15.62
N ASN A 24 -20.05 -6.63 15.15
CA ASN A 24 -19.08 -5.78 15.85
C ASN A 24 -19.64 -5.28 17.20
N GLY A 25 -20.96 -5.13 17.31
CA GLY A 25 -21.61 -4.77 18.58
C GLY A 25 -21.47 -5.86 19.64
N ILE A 26 -21.66 -7.12 19.25
CA ILE A 26 -21.47 -8.27 20.15
C ILE A 26 -20.00 -8.38 20.57
N TRP A 27 -19.07 -8.25 19.62
CA TRP A 27 -17.63 -8.26 19.90
C TRP A 27 -17.21 -7.14 20.87
N LEU A 28 -17.74 -5.93 20.66
CA LEU A 28 -17.48 -4.78 21.53
C LEU A 28 -18.06 -4.99 22.95
N LEU A 29 -19.25 -5.60 23.05
CA LEU A 29 -19.88 -5.94 24.33
C LEU A 29 -19.08 -7.00 25.10
N GLN A 30 -18.55 -8.02 24.43
CA GLN A 30 -17.67 -9.03 25.04
C GLN A 30 -16.40 -8.37 25.59
N LYS A 31 -15.76 -7.49 24.82
CA LYS A 31 -14.61 -6.71 25.29
C LYS A 31 -14.94 -5.82 26.50
N ALA A 32 -16.12 -5.19 26.51
CA ALA A 32 -16.56 -4.40 27.66
C ALA A 32 -16.78 -5.24 28.94
N LYS A 33 -17.05 -6.54 28.79
CA LYS A 33 -17.14 -7.53 29.88
C LYS A 33 -15.79 -8.20 30.20
N GLY A 34 -14.71 -7.82 29.53
CA GLY A 34 -13.39 -8.44 29.69
C GLY A 34 -13.25 -9.83 29.06
N ILE A 35 -14.16 -10.19 28.15
CA ILE A 35 -14.15 -11.47 27.44
C ILE A 35 -13.44 -11.26 26.10
N ASP A 36 -12.29 -11.88 25.92
CA ASP A 36 -11.55 -11.92 24.65
C ASP A 36 -10.83 -13.26 24.50
N ASP A 37 -11.48 -14.19 23.79
CA ASP A 37 -10.94 -15.53 23.53
C ASP A 37 -10.01 -15.57 22.30
N SER A 38 -9.53 -14.41 21.84
CA SER A 38 -8.65 -14.33 20.67
C SER A 38 -7.36 -15.12 20.93
N PRO A 39 -7.04 -16.12 20.08
CA PRO A 39 -5.84 -16.92 20.28
C PRO A 39 -4.59 -16.07 20.04
N ILE A 40 -3.51 -16.42 20.73
CA ILE A 40 -2.18 -15.89 20.42
C ILE A 40 -1.73 -16.52 19.10
N ILE A 41 -1.67 -15.73 18.04
CA ILE A 41 -1.19 -16.17 16.72
C ILE A 41 0.29 -15.77 16.61
N PRO A 42 1.25 -16.71 16.71
CA PRO A 42 2.67 -16.39 16.76
C PRO A 42 3.21 -15.87 15.43
N TYR A 43 2.57 -16.20 14.31
CA TYR A 43 2.97 -15.76 12.99
C TYR A 43 1.73 -15.45 12.14
N GLN A 44 1.72 -14.25 11.55
CA GLN A 44 0.74 -13.87 10.55
C GLN A 44 1.46 -13.42 9.29
N GLU A 45 1.15 -14.06 8.17
CA GLU A 45 1.73 -13.67 6.90
C GLU A 45 1.28 -12.26 6.49
N GLN A 46 2.24 -11.45 6.07
CA GLN A 46 1.97 -10.10 5.58
C GLN A 46 1.15 -10.16 4.28
N LYS A 47 -0.08 -9.62 4.35
CA LYS A 47 -1.05 -9.62 3.23
C LYS A 47 -0.84 -8.48 2.23
N SER A 48 -0.04 -7.48 2.59
CA SER A 48 0.22 -6.28 1.80
C SER A 48 1.45 -5.54 2.27
N ILE A 49 2.13 -4.86 1.35
CA ILE A 49 3.16 -3.85 1.64
C ILE A 49 2.71 -2.52 1.03
N GLY A 50 3.18 -1.41 1.56
CA GLY A 50 2.84 -0.12 1.00
C GLY A 50 3.61 1.01 1.67
N THR A 51 3.76 2.09 0.94
CA THR A 51 4.40 3.31 1.42
C THR A 51 3.51 4.50 1.08
N GLN A 52 3.61 5.54 1.89
CA GLN A 52 2.90 6.78 1.69
C GLN A 52 3.78 7.95 2.09
N THR A 53 3.63 9.06 1.40
CA THR A 53 4.36 10.28 1.69
C THR A 53 3.38 11.43 1.84
N THR A 54 3.49 12.12 2.97
CA THR A 54 2.78 13.37 3.22
C THR A 54 3.70 14.52 2.83
N PHE A 55 3.21 15.43 1.99
CA PHE A 55 3.98 16.61 1.58
C PHE A 55 4.01 17.64 2.70
N LYS A 56 5.12 18.39 2.83
CA LYS A 56 5.19 19.51 3.78
C LYS A 56 4.25 20.64 3.39
N ASN A 57 4.23 20.93 2.09
CA ASN A 57 3.29 21.87 1.47
C ASN A 57 2.43 21.10 0.45
N ASP A 58 1.13 21.34 0.45
CA ASP A 58 0.24 20.68 -0.51
C ASP A 58 0.69 21.01 -1.95
N SER A 59 0.78 20.00 -2.81
CA SER A 59 1.40 20.12 -4.15
C SER A 59 0.39 19.85 -5.27
N ILE A 60 0.61 20.50 -6.42
CA ILE A 60 -0.10 20.25 -7.69
C ILE A 60 0.87 19.86 -8.82
N ASP A 61 2.16 19.76 -8.51
CA ASP A 61 3.16 19.40 -9.49
C ASP A 61 3.04 17.90 -9.83
N LEU A 62 2.31 17.62 -10.90
CA LEU A 62 2.07 16.26 -11.36
C LEU A 62 3.35 15.57 -11.82
N ALA A 63 4.36 16.30 -12.30
CA ALA A 63 5.62 15.70 -12.72
C ALA A 63 6.37 15.16 -11.49
N ALA A 64 6.58 16.01 -10.48
CA ALA A 64 7.22 15.61 -9.22
C ALA A 64 6.45 14.47 -8.51
N ILE A 65 5.12 14.49 -8.53
CA ILE A 65 4.30 13.42 -7.95
C ILE A 65 4.46 12.11 -8.72
N ASN A 66 4.50 12.14 -10.05
CA ASN A 66 4.74 10.94 -10.85
C ASN A 66 6.13 10.35 -10.61
N ASP A 67 7.14 11.20 -10.40
CA ASP A 67 8.49 10.76 -10.06
C ASP A 67 8.54 10.16 -8.65
N LEU A 68 7.84 10.76 -7.69
CA LEU A 68 7.69 10.20 -6.35
C LEU A 68 6.99 8.84 -6.37
N LEU A 69 5.89 8.70 -7.10
CA LEU A 69 5.19 7.42 -7.26
C LEU A 69 6.10 6.35 -7.88
N THR A 70 6.94 6.75 -8.84
CA THR A 70 7.93 5.85 -9.46
C THR A 70 8.95 5.37 -8.41
N SER A 71 9.48 6.29 -7.60
CA SER A 71 10.39 5.98 -6.48
C SER A 71 9.77 5.02 -5.47
N MET A 72 8.53 5.29 -5.05
CA MET A 72 7.79 4.44 -4.13
C MET A 72 7.62 3.01 -4.67
N VAL A 73 7.27 2.87 -5.96
CA VAL A 73 7.10 1.56 -6.58
C VAL A 73 8.40 0.79 -6.62
N MET A 74 9.51 1.42 -7.00
CA MET A 74 10.82 0.73 -7.02
C MET A 74 11.28 0.27 -5.64
N GLU A 75 10.98 1.04 -4.59
CA GLU A 75 11.28 0.65 -3.21
C GLU A 75 10.44 -0.57 -2.80
N LEU A 76 9.12 -0.51 -3.04
CA LEU A 76 8.21 -1.62 -2.73
C LEU A 76 8.53 -2.88 -3.54
N ALA A 77 8.87 -2.73 -4.82
CA ALA A 77 9.22 -3.85 -5.68
C ALA A 77 10.54 -4.50 -5.26
N PHE A 78 11.54 -3.71 -4.85
CA PHE A 78 12.75 -4.24 -4.23
C PHE A 78 12.44 -5.01 -2.94
N GLU A 79 11.56 -4.48 -2.08
CA GLU A 79 11.12 -5.18 -0.86
C GLU A 79 10.40 -6.50 -1.17
N LEU A 80 9.52 -6.53 -2.18
CA LEU A 80 8.87 -7.75 -2.66
C LEU A 80 9.88 -8.80 -3.09
N ARG A 81 10.85 -8.41 -3.93
CA ARG A 81 11.88 -9.32 -4.44
C ARG A 81 12.80 -9.83 -3.34
N GLN A 82 13.13 -9.00 -2.33
CA GLN A 82 13.86 -9.47 -1.14
C GLN A 82 13.09 -10.52 -0.36
N LYS A 83 11.76 -10.35 -0.25
CA LYS A 83 10.87 -11.31 0.42
C LYS A 83 10.50 -12.52 -0.46
N LYS A 84 10.99 -12.60 -1.70
CA LYS A 84 10.62 -13.62 -2.71
C LYS A 84 9.10 -13.68 -2.93
N LYS A 85 8.48 -12.50 -3.01
CA LYS A 85 7.04 -12.33 -3.20
C LYS A 85 6.72 -11.58 -4.48
N GLN A 86 5.51 -11.80 -4.98
CA GLN A 86 4.88 -11.06 -6.07
C GLN A 86 3.56 -10.46 -5.59
N THR A 87 3.04 -9.48 -6.33
CA THR A 87 1.73 -8.87 -6.06
C THR A 87 0.80 -9.04 -7.26
N ALA A 88 -0.50 -9.17 -6.99
CA ALA A 88 -1.55 -9.17 -8.01
C ALA A 88 -2.52 -7.98 -7.90
N CYS A 89 -2.28 -7.04 -6.99
CA CYS A 89 -3.16 -5.90 -6.83
C CYS A 89 -2.38 -4.65 -6.40
N VAL A 90 -2.60 -3.57 -7.15
CA VAL A 90 -1.98 -2.28 -6.91
C VAL A 90 -3.07 -1.30 -6.51
N THR A 91 -2.83 -0.56 -5.45
CA THR A 91 -3.73 0.48 -4.94
C THR A 91 -2.96 1.79 -4.85
N VAL A 92 -3.57 2.86 -5.37
CA VAL A 92 -3.08 4.24 -5.26
C VAL A 92 -4.07 5.04 -4.45
N THR A 93 -3.58 5.73 -3.44
CA THR A 93 -4.37 6.63 -2.59
C THR A 93 -3.85 8.05 -2.76
N VAL A 94 -4.77 8.97 -3.03
CA VAL A 94 -4.53 10.40 -3.12
C VAL A 94 -5.38 11.09 -2.06
N ARG A 95 -4.74 11.81 -1.14
CA ARG A 95 -5.42 12.67 -0.17
C ARG A 95 -5.30 14.11 -0.62
N TYR A 96 -6.43 14.79 -0.78
CA TYR A 96 -6.46 16.21 -1.11
C TYR A 96 -6.24 17.09 0.13
N SER A 97 -5.93 18.37 -0.07
CA SER A 97 -5.82 19.39 0.99
C SER A 97 -7.10 19.51 1.84
N THR A 98 -8.25 19.16 1.27
CA THR A 98 -9.56 19.10 1.94
C THR A 98 -9.71 17.92 2.92
N ARG A 99 -8.67 17.07 3.07
CA ARG A 99 -8.66 15.81 3.83
C ARG A 99 -9.55 14.71 3.26
N GLU A 100 -10.03 14.88 2.04
CA GLU A 100 -10.74 13.84 1.31
C GLU A 100 -9.75 12.83 0.69
N ASP A 101 -10.00 11.54 0.90
CA ASP A 101 -9.24 10.44 0.33
C ASP A 101 -9.92 9.87 -0.91
N VAL A 102 -9.19 9.82 -2.02
CA VAL A 102 -9.59 9.08 -3.22
C VAL A 102 -8.63 7.93 -3.42
N THR A 103 -9.17 6.71 -3.43
CA THR A 103 -8.40 5.49 -3.64
C THR A 103 -8.87 4.79 -4.90
N LYS A 104 -7.92 4.34 -5.72
CA LYS A 104 -8.17 3.52 -6.91
C LYS A 104 -7.29 2.27 -6.83
N GLN A 105 -7.85 1.13 -7.18
CA GLN A 105 -7.15 -0.14 -7.20
C GLN A 105 -7.37 -0.85 -8.54
N ALA A 106 -6.39 -1.65 -8.94
CA ALA A 106 -6.52 -2.56 -10.07
C ALA A 106 -5.84 -3.89 -9.77
N THR A 107 -6.50 -4.97 -10.19
CA THR A 107 -5.90 -6.30 -10.27
C THR A 107 -4.98 -6.35 -11.49
N ILE A 108 -3.80 -6.95 -11.31
CA ILE A 108 -2.81 -7.15 -12.36
C ILE A 108 -2.31 -8.61 -12.34
N PRO A 109 -1.71 -9.09 -13.44
CA PRO A 109 -0.94 -10.33 -13.40
C PRO A 109 0.13 -10.28 -12.30
N TYR A 110 0.44 -11.45 -11.72
CA TYR A 110 1.46 -11.53 -10.68
C TYR A 110 2.80 -11.02 -11.19
N THR A 111 3.31 -9.99 -10.52
CA THR A 111 4.58 -9.36 -10.90
C THR A 111 5.30 -8.81 -9.69
N ALA A 112 6.62 -8.72 -9.80
CA ALA A 112 7.50 -7.99 -8.93
C ALA A 112 8.44 -7.06 -9.73
N LEU A 113 8.16 -6.81 -11.02
CA LEU A 113 8.94 -5.91 -11.87
C LEU A 113 8.52 -4.46 -11.72
N ASP A 114 9.51 -3.59 -11.78
CA ASP A 114 9.32 -2.15 -11.62
C ASP A 114 8.48 -1.57 -12.77
N GLY A 115 8.78 -1.93 -14.02
CA GLY A 115 8.13 -1.37 -15.22
C GLY A 115 6.60 -1.53 -15.25
N PRO A 116 6.06 -2.76 -15.21
CA PRO A 116 4.62 -3.01 -15.18
C PRO A 116 3.92 -2.34 -14.00
N LEU A 117 4.54 -2.35 -12.81
CA LEU A 117 4.00 -1.72 -11.61
C LEU A 117 3.96 -0.20 -11.74
N ILE A 118 5.04 0.44 -12.20
CA ILE A 118 5.12 1.89 -12.40
C ILE A 118 4.05 2.33 -13.40
N LYS A 119 3.93 1.61 -14.53
CA LYS A 119 2.91 1.91 -15.56
C LYS A 119 1.50 1.86 -14.95
N LYS A 120 1.17 0.81 -14.20
CA LYS A 120 -0.16 0.67 -13.59
C LYS A 120 -0.43 1.73 -12.51
N VAL A 121 0.56 2.07 -11.69
CA VAL A 121 0.42 3.13 -10.67
C VAL A 121 0.15 4.47 -11.32
N LYS A 122 0.85 4.83 -12.40
CA LYS A 122 0.62 6.10 -13.13
C LYS A 122 -0.79 6.16 -13.74
N GLU A 123 -1.26 5.05 -14.30
CA GLU A 123 -2.64 4.93 -14.81
C GLU A 123 -3.67 5.14 -13.68
N LEU A 124 -3.48 4.47 -12.53
CA LEU A 124 -4.37 4.59 -11.37
C LEU A 124 -4.34 5.99 -10.76
N PHE A 125 -3.17 6.62 -10.68
CA PHE A 125 -3.03 8.00 -10.22
C PHE A 125 -3.81 8.96 -11.11
N LYS A 126 -3.68 8.84 -12.44
CA LYS A 126 -4.46 9.66 -13.38
C LYS A 126 -5.97 9.44 -13.22
N ALA A 127 -6.41 8.22 -12.92
CA ALA A 127 -7.81 7.91 -12.66
C ALA A 127 -8.31 8.41 -11.29
N ALA A 128 -7.42 8.52 -10.29
CA ALA A 128 -7.74 9.03 -8.95
C ALA A 128 -7.74 10.57 -8.89
N TYR A 129 -6.83 11.21 -9.63
CA TYR A 129 -6.68 12.66 -9.69
C TYR A 129 -7.67 13.30 -10.67
N GLN A 130 -8.93 13.42 -10.24
CA GLN A 130 -10.00 14.04 -11.04
C GLN A 130 -10.30 15.47 -10.60
N LYS A 131 -10.12 15.75 -9.32
CA LYS A 131 -10.34 17.07 -8.74
C LYS A 131 -9.03 17.82 -8.90
N ARG A 132 -9.00 18.92 -9.68
CA ARG A 132 -7.82 19.79 -9.87
C ARG A 132 -7.49 20.57 -8.59
N LEU A 133 -7.36 19.86 -7.48
CA LEU A 133 -7.11 20.35 -6.13
C LEU A 133 -5.70 19.95 -5.71
N LEU A 134 -5.17 20.70 -4.75
CA LEU A 134 -3.86 20.39 -4.18
C LEU A 134 -3.87 19.03 -3.48
N ILE A 135 -2.79 18.28 -3.65
CA ILE A 135 -2.57 16.97 -3.06
C ILE A 135 -1.70 17.12 -1.81
N ARG A 136 -2.15 16.53 -0.70
CA ARG A 136 -1.45 16.52 0.59
C ARG A 136 -0.68 15.24 0.85
N LEU A 137 -1.17 14.11 0.33
CA LEU A 137 -0.51 12.81 0.47
C LEU A 137 -0.77 11.96 -0.75
N VAL A 138 0.25 11.21 -1.15
CA VAL A 138 0.13 10.10 -2.09
C VAL A 138 0.65 8.83 -1.44
N GLY A 139 0.03 7.70 -1.76
CA GLY A 139 0.45 6.39 -1.28
C GLY A 139 0.23 5.31 -2.31
N VAL A 140 1.11 4.30 -2.27
CA VAL A 140 1.05 3.10 -3.08
C VAL A 140 1.01 1.90 -2.15
N ARG A 141 0.09 0.97 -2.42
CA ARG A 141 -0.05 -0.28 -1.67
C ARG A 141 -0.15 -1.44 -2.64
N LEU A 142 0.64 -2.47 -2.38
CA LEU A 142 0.67 -3.74 -3.10
C LEU A 142 0.02 -4.80 -2.21
N SER A 143 -1.00 -5.48 -2.71
CA SER A 143 -1.76 -6.50 -1.98
C SER A 143 -1.87 -7.79 -2.79
N ASN A 144 -2.55 -8.80 -2.26
CA ASN A 144 -2.59 -10.16 -2.81
C ASN A 144 -1.17 -10.70 -3.03
N LEU A 145 -0.38 -10.65 -1.96
CA LEU A 145 1.01 -11.08 -2.00
C LEU A 145 1.09 -12.61 -2.02
N VAL A 146 1.85 -13.16 -2.95
CA VAL A 146 2.11 -14.59 -3.07
C VAL A 146 3.59 -14.87 -3.07
N ASN A 147 3.99 -16.03 -2.56
CA ASN A 147 5.36 -16.51 -2.66
C ASN A 147 5.59 -17.05 -4.07
N GLY A 148 6.65 -16.60 -4.71
CA GLY A 148 6.90 -16.97 -6.09
C GLY A 148 8.05 -16.19 -6.71
N PHE A 149 8.51 -16.70 -7.85
CA PHE A 149 9.40 -15.98 -8.74
C PHE A 149 8.60 -15.53 -9.95
N GLU A 150 9.05 -14.45 -10.58
CA GLU A 150 8.52 -14.14 -11.89
C GLU A 150 8.86 -15.22 -12.90
N GLN A 151 7.83 -15.62 -13.63
CA GLN A 151 8.00 -16.39 -14.84
C GLN A 151 8.45 -15.42 -15.93
N ILE A 152 9.70 -15.59 -16.36
CA ILE A 152 10.25 -14.86 -17.50
C ILE A 152 9.47 -15.32 -18.74
N ASP A 153 8.91 -14.35 -19.47
CA ASP A 153 8.26 -14.65 -20.74
C ASP A 153 9.35 -14.98 -21.77
N LEU A 154 9.05 -15.75 -22.81
CA LEU A 154 10.06 -16.24 -23.76
C LEU A 154 10.66 -15.12 -24.65
N TYR A 155 10.23 -13.88 -24.46
CA TYR A 155 10.58 -12.72 -25.27
C TYR A 155 11.73 -11.91 -24.65
N ALA A 156 12.69 -11.49 -25.48
CA ALA A 156 13.92 -10.78 -25.08
C ALA A 156 13.68 -9.49 -24.26
N GLU A 157 12.59 -8.76 -24.53
CA GLU A 157 12.27 -7.52 -23.79
C GLU A 157 12.01 -7.79 -22.29
N SER A 158 11.45 -8.95 -21.95
CA SER A 158 11.24 -9.34 -20.55
C SER A 158 12.55 -9.76 -19.86
N GLU A 159 13.49 -10.33 -20.63
CA GLU A 159 14.80 -10.77 -20.14
C GLU A 159 15.72 -9.58 -19.79
N GLU A 160 15.70 -8.52 -20.61
CA GLU A 160 16.45 -7.28 -20.34
C GLU A 160 15.96 -6.57 -19.09
N GLN A 161 14.63 -6.40 -18.95
CA GLN A 161 14.03 -5.76 -17.78
C GLN A 161 14.33 -6.53 -16.49
N TYR A 162 14.26 -7.86 -16.57
CA TYR A 162 14.58 -8.72 -15.45
C TYR A 162 16.06 -8.64 -15.06
N SER A 163 16.96 -8.69 -16.05
CA SER A 163 18.40 -8.56 -15.85
C SER A 163 18.77 -7.22 -15.22
N LEU A 164 18.13 -6.14 -15.66
CA LEU A 164 18.28 -4.81 -15.07
C LEU A 164 17.85 -4.80 -13.60
N CYS A 165 16.65 -5.31 -13.28
CA CYS A 165 16.16 -5.37 -11.90
C CYS A 165 17.11 -6.19 -11.01
N GLN A 166 17.61 -7.34 -11.50
CA GLN A 166 18.58 -8.13 -10.76
C GLN A 166 19.90 -7.40 -10.52
N ALA A 167 20.42 -6.69 -11.51
CA ALA A 167 21.66 -5.92 -11.38
C ALA A 167 21.50 -4.80 -10.34
N MET A 168 20.39 -4.06 -10.40
CA MET A 168 20.06 -3.04 -9.41
C MET A 168 19.92 -3.62 -8.00
N ASP A 169 19.22 -4.75 -7.87
CA ASP A 169 19.04 -5.43 -6.58
C ASP A 169 20.38 -5.92 -6.00
N LYS A 170 21.30 -6.43 -6.83
CA LYS A 170 22.65 -6.84 -6.39
C LYS A 170 23.43 -5.65 -5.81
N ILE A 171 23.36 -4.49 -6.45
CA ILE A 171 24.00 -3.25 -5.98
C ILE A 171 23.36 -2.83 -4.65
N ARG A 172 22.03 -2.77 -4.58
CA ARG A 172 21.30 -2.39 -3.35
C ARG A 172 21.58 -3.31 -2.16
N ARG A 173 21.69 -4.62 -2.39
CA ARG A 173 22.04 -5.57 -1.33
C ARG A 173 23.46 -5.38 -0.80
N ARG A 174 24.40 -5.00 -1.67
CA ARG A 174 25.81 -4.86 -1.30
C ARG A 174 26.11 -3.51 -0.63
N PHE A 175 25.53 -2.43 -1.13
CA PHE A 175 25.87 -1.06 -0.73
C PHE A 175 24.75 -0.33 0.02
N GLY A 176 23.62 -0.99 0.25
CA GLY A 176 22.45 -0.44 0.92
C GLY A 176 21.33 -0.02 -0.05
N PRO A 177 20.09 0.09 0.46
CA PRO A 177 18.90 0.33 -0.38
C PRO A 177 18.95 1.64 -1.17
N ASP A 178 19.63 2.65 -0.62
CA ASP A 178 19.75 3.98 -1.21
C ASP A 178 20.91 4.13 -2.21
N SER A 179 21.69 3.08 -2.44
CA SER A 179 22.90 3.12 -3.28
C SER A 179 22.64 3.37 -4.77
N ILE A 180 21.46 2.99 -5.27
CA ILE A 180 21.04 3.24 -6.65
C ILE A 180 19.57 3.65 -6.70
N LYS A 181 19.33 4.82 -7.31
CA LYS A 181 18.01 5.41 -7.50
C LYS A 181 17.91 5.96 -8.91
N LEU A 182 16.69 5.99 -9.44
CA LEU A 182 16.39 6.69 -10.68
C LEU A 182 16.66 8.19 -10.49
N ALA A 183 17.29 8.83 -11.47
CA ALA A 183 17.66 10.24 -11.38
C ALA A 183 16.46 11.16 -11.08
N SER A 184 15.29 10.84 -11.62
CA SER A 184 14.04 11.55 -11.35
C SER A 184 13.60 11.49 -9.88
N GLY A 185 14.05 10.48 -9.13
CA GLY A 185 13.73 10.28 -7.72
C GLY A 185 14.69 10.96 -6.73
N ILE A 186 15.80 11.56 -7.18
CA ILE A 186 16.87 12.05 -6.30
C ILE A 186 16.54 13.43 -5.70
N ASN A 187 15.84 14.30 -6.46
CA ASN A 187 15.57 15.68 -6.07
C ASN A 187 14.08 15.96 -5.82
N ILE A 188 13.37 15.01 -5.21
CA ILE A 188 11.97 15.25 -4.83
C ILE A 188 11.97 16.07 -3.53
N ASN A 189 11.84 17.39 -3.65
CA ASN A 189 11.64 18.27 -2.51
C ASN A 189 10.23 18.03 -1.93
N LEU A 190 10.16 17.24 -0.86
CA LEU A 190 8.95 16.91 -0.09
C LEU A 190 8.61 17.96 0.98
#